data_AF-A0A962ZCK2-F1
#
_entry.id   AF-A0A962ZCK2-F1
#
_cell.length_a   1.000
_cell.length_b   1.000
_cell.length_c   1.000
_cell.angle_alpha   90.00
_cell.angle_beta   90.00
_cell.angle_gamma   90.00
#
_symmetry.space_group_name_H-M   'P 1'
#
loop_
_entity.id
_entity.type
_entity.pdbx_description
1 polymer ?
#
loop_
_entity_poly.entity_id
_entity_poly.type
_entity_poly.pdbx_seq_one_letter_code
_entity_poly.pdbx_strand_id
1 'polypeptide(L)'
;MLAEITPADMFAFAFYTMSWIGYGLFADFPGLGKASLMQRMHEYREAWARQMLLRDNRMVDVQVVNLLVANVRFFASANIFIIGGLVAAFGAAEKARSVIAEIPFAAVPSKLLFDCQMTVLVVTFVYAFFKFTWSLRQFNYVAILIGATPDGDSEESRGCADRMALVSTRAA
;
A
#
# COMPACT_ATOMS: atom_id res chain seq x y z
N MET A 1 -30.31 2.25 22.07
CA MET A 1 -29.31 2.65 21.05
C MET A 1 -28.10 1.71 20.98
N LEU A 2 -27.57 1.15 22.08
CA LEU A 2 -26.54 0.09 22.03
C LEU A 2 -27.12 -1.35 21.91
N ALA A 3 -28.44 -1.50 21.95
CA ALA A 3 -29.12 -2.80 21.94
C ALA A 3 -29.26 -3.46 20.55
N GLU A 4 -28.84 -2.78 19.48
CA GLU A 4 -28.87 -3.32 18.10
C GLU A 4 -27.54 -3.92 17.65
N ILE A 5 -26.48 -3.81 18.46
CA ILE A 5 -25.17 -4.38 18.12
C ILE A 5 -25.17 -5.82 18.63
N THR A 6 -25.23 -6.76 17.69
CA THR A 6 -25.14 -8.18 17.99
C THR A 6 -23.72 -8.49 18.47
N PRO A 7 -23.51 -9.45 19.39
CA PRO A 7 -22.16 -9.93 19.70
C PRO A 7 -21.37 -10.37 18.46
N ALA A 8 -22.09 -10.85 17.42
CA ALA A 8 -21.52 -11.16 16.12
C ALA A 8 -20.94 -9.93 15.39
N ASP A 9 -21.57 -8.76 15.47
CA ASP A 9 -21.09 -7.52 14.85
C ASP A 9 -19.79 -7.04 15.53
N MET A 10 -19.74 -7.16 16.86
CA MET A 10 -18.54 -6.84 17.64
C MET A 10 -17.39 -7.80 17.28
N PHE A 11 -17.69 -9.10 17.17
CA PHE A 11 -16.71 -10.09 16.74
C PHE A 11 -16.22 -9.82 15.31
N ALA A 12 -17.11 -9.48 14.38
CA ALA A 12 -16.76 -9.16 13.00
C ALA A 12 -15.84 -7.93 12.93
N PHE A 13 -16.13 -6.88 13.69
CA PHE A 13 -15.27 -5.69 13.76
C PHE A 13 -13.90 -5.99 14.38
N ALA A 14 -13.86 -6.75 15.48
CA ALA A 14 -12.62 -7.18 16.11
C ALA A 14 -11.79 -8.06 15.17
N PHE A 15 -12.43 -9.01 14.48
CA PHE A 15 -11.80 -9.88 13.50
C PHE A 15 -11.26 -9.11 12.31
N TYR A 16 -12.00 -8.13 11.78
CA TYR A 16 -11.53 -7.23 10.72
C TYR A 16 -10.29 -6.47 11.18
N THR A 17 -10.35 -5.85 12.36
CA THR A 17 -9.24 -5.05 12.89
C THR A 17 -8.01 -5.90 13.17
N MET A 18 -8.21 -7.08 13.76
CA MET A 18 -7.14 -8.05 14.02
C MET A 18 -6.55 -8.60 12.73
N SER A 19 -7.36 -8.87 11.71
CA SER A 19 -6.88 -9.31 10.40
C SER A 19 -6.11 -8.20 9.70
N TRP A 20 -6.58 -6.95 9.78
CA TRP A 20 -5.91 -5.81 9.16
C TRP A 20 -4.55 -5.52 9.81
N ILE A 21 -4.50 -5.38 11.14
CA ILE A 21 -3.26 -5.14 11.88
C ILE A 21 -2.36 -6.38 11.80
N GLY A 22 -2.93 -7.56 12.01
CA GLY A 22 -2.22 -8.84 12.00
C GLY A 22 -1.60 -9.14 10.64
N TYR A 23 -2.29 -8.85 9.54
CA TYR A 23 -1.71 -8.98 8.20
C TYR A 23 -0.54 -8.00 8.00
N GLY A 24 -0.67 -6.74 8.45
CA GLY A 24 0.43 -5.77 8.40
C GLY A 24 1.66 -6.26 9.18
N LEU A 25 1.45 -6.71 10.42
CA LEU A 25 2.53 -7.25 11.26
C LEU A 25 3.13 -8.53 10.67
N PHE A 26 2.32 -9.42 10.11
CA PHE A 26 2.78 -10.66 9.48
C PHE A 26 3.57 -10.40 8.21
N ALA A 27 3.11 -9.49 7.36
CA ALA A 27 3.81 -9.09 6.14
C ALA A 27 5.18 -8.46 6.44
N ASP A 28 5.28 -7.71 7.54
CA ASP A 28 6.52 -7.09 8.00
C ASP A 28 7.36 -8.02 8.91
N PHE A 29 6.87 -9.21 9.28
CA PHE A 29 7.54 -10.09 10.24
C PHE A 29 8.79 -10.74 9.63
N PRO A 30 10.00 -10.49 10.18
CA PRO A 30 11.24 -11.03 9.63
C PRO A 30 11.51 -12.50 10.03
N GLY A 31 10.63 -13.13 10.80
CA GLY A 31 10.92 -14.40 11.50
C GLY A 31 10.76 -15.70 10.70
N LEU A 32 10.36 -15.67 9.42
CA LEU A 32 10.28 -16.87 8.57
C LEU A 32 11.59 -17.11 7.78
N GLY A 33 12.74 -16.97 8.45
CA GLY A 33 14.07 -17.32 7.92
C GLY A 33 14.43 -16.70 6.56
N LYS A 34 15.50 -17.18 5.93
CA LYS A 34 16.03 -16.75 4.61
C LYS A 34 15.07 -16.98 3.42
N ALA A 35 13.77 -17.15 3.66
CA ALA A 35 12.76 -17.61 2.71
C ALA A 35 11.59 -16.64 2.52
N SER A 36 11.54 -15.49 3.21
CA SER A 36 10.50 -14.50 2.92
C SER A 36 10.73 -13.87 1.55
N LEU A 37 9.64 -13.73 0.77
CA LEU A 37 9.68 -13.11 -0.55
C LEU A 37 10.30 -11.71 -0.49
N MET A 38 10.03 -10.95 0.59
CA MET A 38 10.57 -9.62 0.79
C MET A 38 12.09 -9.61 0.96
N GLN A 39 12.66 -10.58 1.68
CA GLN A 39 14.11 -10.71 1.81
C GLN A 39 14.76 -11.07 0.48
N ARG A 40 14.16 -11.99 -0.29
CA ARG A 40 14.66 -12.32 -1.65
C ARG A 40 14.59 -11.12 -2.59
N MET A 41 13.50 -10.36 -2.55
CA MET A 41 13.39 -9.12 -3.33
C MET A 41 14.43 -8.09 -2.92
N HIS A 42 14.79 -8.00 -1.64
CA HIS A 42 15.89 -7.16 -1.18
C HIS A 42 17.23 -7.59 -1.78
N GLU A 43 17.56 -8.89 -1.76
CA GLU A 43 18.76 -9.45 -2.38
C GLU A 43 18.84 -9.12 -3.89
N TYR A 44 17.71 -9.22 -4.61
CA TYR A 44 17.63 -8.83 -6.02
C TYR A 44 17.79 -7.32 -6.24
N ARG A 45 17.28 -6.47 -5.34
CA ARG A 45 17.48 -5.01 -5.41
C ARG A 45 18.93 -4.62 -5.19
N GLU A 46 19.62 -5.28 -4.27
CA GLU A 46 21.06 -5.10 -4.09
C GLU A 46 21.85 -5.57 -5.31
N ALA A 47 21.53 -6.74 -5.85
CA ALA A 47 22.16 -7.24 -7.06
C ALA A 47 21.93 -6.28 -8.24
N TRP A 48 20.71 -5.76 -8.38
CA TRP A 48 20.35 -4.74 -9.36
C TRP A 48 21.18 -3.45 -9.17
N ALA A 49 21.32 -2.99 -7.93
CA ALA A 49 22.13 -1.81 -7.57
C ALA A 49 23.61 -1.97 -7.96
N ARG A 50 24.21 -3.13 -7.68
CA ARG A 50 25.59 -3.44 -8.08
C ARG A 50 25.75 -3.51 -9.60
N GLN A 51 24.81 -4.13 -10.29
CA GLN A 51 24.84 -4.23 -11.76
C GLN A 51 24.63 -2.87 -12.45
N MET A 52 23.84 -1.97 -11.85
CA MET A 52 23.66 -0.61 -12.35
C MET A 52 24.99 0.17 -12.45
N LEU A 53 25.94 -0.07 -11.53
CA LEU A 53 27.25 0.58 -11.55
C LEU A 53 28.11 0.19 -12.76
N LEU A 54 27.88 -1.01 -13.29
CA LEU A 54 28.60 -1.55 -14.46
C LEU A 54 27.96 -1.14 -15.79
N ARG A 55 26.81 -0.45 -15.76
CA ARG A 55 26.11 0.01 -16.96
C ARG A 55 26.55 1.44 -17.30
N ASP A 56 27.06 1.60 -18.51
CA ASP A 56 27.35 2.93 -19.09
C ASP A 56 26.06 3.75 -19.31
N ASN A 57 24.94 3.07 -19.59
CA ASN A 57 23.63 3.70 -19.77
C ASN A 57 22.62 3.18 -18.75
N ARG A 58 22.21 4.07 -17.84
CA ARG A 58 21.26 3.78 -16.73
C ARG A 58 19.81 4.09 -17.08
N MET A 59 19.51 4.40 -18.34
CA MET A 59 18.14 4.70 -18.79
C MET A 59 17.18 3.55 -18.47
N VAL A 60 17.62 2.29 -18.59
CA VAL A 60 16.80 1.12 -18.26
C VAL A 60 16.41 1.13 -16.77
N ASP A 61 17.36 1.44 -15.89
CA ASP A 61 17.13 1.47 -14.44
C ASP A 61 16.14 2.59 -14.06
N VAL A 62 16.28 3.77 -14.67
CA VAL A 62 15.34 4.88 -14.51
C VAL A 62 13.94 4.53 -15.03
N GLN A 63 13.84 3.82 -16.16
CA GLN A 63 12.56 3.37 -16.70
C GLN A 63 11.85 2.38 -15.77
N VAL A 64 12.58 1.45 -15.15
CA VAL A 64 12.02 0.51 -14.15
C VAL A 64 11.45 1.29 -12.96
N VAL A 65 12.17 2.27 -12.43
CA VAL A 65 11.67 3.11 -11.33
C VAL A 65 10.43 3.91 -11.76
N ASN A 66 10.44 4.48 -12.97
CA ASN A 66 9.29 5.21 -13.49
C ASN A 66 8.05 4.33 -13.69
N LEU A 67 8.23 3.07 -14.10
CA LEU A 67 7.14 2.09 -14.17
C LEU A 67 6.54 1.82 -12.78
N LEU A 68 7.38 1.59 -11.77
CA LEU A 68 6.94 1.39 -10.39
C LEU A 68 6.18 2.62 -9.86
N VAL A 69 6.72 3.81 -10.09
CA VAL A 69 6.09 5.09 -9.76
C VAL A 69 4.73 5.25 -10.43
N ALA A 70 4.62 4.91 -11.72
CA ALA A 70 3.35 4.99 -12.45
C ALA A 70 2.30 4.03 -11.86
N ASN A 71 2.69 2.80 -11.52
CA ASN A 71 1.80 1.84 -10.87
C ASN A 71 1.30 2.34 -9.51
N VAL A 72 2.20 2.87 -8.67
CA VAL A 72 1.82 3.44 -7.36
C VAL A 72 0.88 4.63 -7.52
N ARG A 73 1.13 5.52 -8.50
CA ARG A 73 0.24 6.66 -8.80
C ARG A 73 -1.14 6.20 -9.26
N PHE A 74 -1.21 5.16 -10.09
CA PHE A 74 -2.48 4.59 -10.54
C PHE A 74 -3.31 4.09 -9.35
N PHE A 75 -2.72 3.30 -8.44
CA PHE A 75 -3.40 2.83 -7.23
C PHE A 75 -3.81 3.98 -6.30
N ALA A 76 -2.95 4.99 -6.11
CA ALA A 76 -3.29 6.18 -5.32
C ALA A 76 -4.51 6.92 -5.91
N SER A 77 -4.58 7.06 -7.24
CA SER A 77 -5.71 7.70 -7.91
C SER A 77 -7.01 6.90 -7.77
N ALA A 78 -6.94 5.56 -7.90
CA ALA A 78 -8.08 4.68 -7.68
C ALA A 78 -8.64 4.80 -6.25
N ASN A 79 -7.76 4.94 -5.25
CA ASN A 79 -8.18 5.19 -3.87
C ASN A 79 -8.97 6.50 -3.72
N ILE A 80 -8.59 7.58 -4.40
CA ILE A 80 -9.34 8.85 -4.34
C ILE A 80 -10.77 8.66 -4.86
N PHE A 81 -10.95 7.93 -5.97
CA PHE A 81 -12.28 7.64 -6.51
C PHE A 81 -13.11 6.80 -5.53
N ILE A 82 -12.51 5.78 -4.91
CA ILE A 82 -13.19 4.95 -3.92
C ILE A 82 -13.60 5.78 -2.70
N ILE A 83 -12.70 6.62 -2.17
CA ILE A 83 -13.01 7.54 -1.06
C ILE A 83 -14.18 8.46 -1.44
N GLY A 84 -14.14 9.06 -2.63
CA GLY A 84 -15.24 9.91 -3.13
C GLY A 84 -16.56 9.15 -3.21
N GLY A 85 -16.55 7.91 -3.70
CA GLY A 85 -17.72 7.03 -3.76
C GLY A 85 -18.28 6.67 -2.38
N LEU A 86 -17.40 6.35 -1.42
CA LEU A 86 -17.80 6.05 -0.04
C LEU A 86 -18.38 7.27 0.68
N VAL A 87 -17.79 8.46 0.47
CA VAL A 87 -18.29 9.72 1.04
C VAL A 87 -19.64 10.11 0.40
N ALA A 88 -19.82 9.88 -0.90
CA ALA A 88 -21.12 10.07 -1.55
C ALA A 88 -22.17 9.08 -1.02
N ALA A 89 -21.79 7.82 -0.79
CA ALA A 89 -22.66 6.80 -0.20
C ALA A 89 -23.09 7.16 1.23
N PHE A 90 -22.21 7.80 2.01
CA PHE A 90 -22.56 8.38 3.32
C PHE A 90 -23.68 9.42 3.22
N GLY A 91 -23.58 10.35 2.27
CA GLY A 91 -24.62 11.36 2.04
C GLY A 91 -25.95 10.79 1.54
N ALA A 92 -25.91 9.62 0.90
CA ALA A 92 -27.06 8.92 0.34
C ALA A 92 -27.35 7.58 1.05
N ALA A 93 -27.08 7.49 2.36
CA ALA A 93 -27.11 6.24 3.12
C ALA A 93 -28.44 5.48 3.05
N GLU A 94 -29.58 6.19 3.06
CA GLU A 94 -30.91 5.54 2.90
C GLU A 94 -31.06 4.89 1.52
N LYS A 95 -30.65 5.58 0.46
CA LYS A 95 -30.72 5.07 -0.92
C LYS A 95 -29.73 3.93 -1.14
N ALA A 96 -28.53 4.01 -0.54
CA ALA A 96 -27.57 2.92 -0.58
C ALA A 96 -28.11 1.66 0.11
N ARG A 97 -28.73 1.82 1.29
CA ARG A 97 -29.35 0.70 2.00
C ARG A 97 -30.58 0.13 1.29
N SER A 98 -31.38 0.95 0.61
CA SER A 98 -32.50 0.44 -0.19
C SER A 98 -32.02 -0.41 -1.38
N VAL A 99 -30.92 -0.03 -2.02
CA VAL A 99 -30.30 -0.87 -3.07
C VAL A 99 -29.77 -2.18 -2.51
N ILE A 100 -29.16 -2.17 -1.31
CA ILE A 100 -28.73 -3.40 -0.64
C ILE A 100 -29.94 -4.32 -0.34
N ALA A 101 -31.10 -3.75 0.00
CA ALA A 101 -32.32 -4.52 0.26
C ALA A 101 -32.85 -5.27 -0.97
N GLU A 102 -32.51 -4.83 -2.18
CA GLU A 102 -32.88 -5.52 -3.43
C GLU A 102 -31.99 -6.73 -3.72
N ILE A 103 -30.84 -6.86 -3.04
CA ILE A 103 -29.91 -7.98 -3.24
C ILE A 103 -30.45 -9.20 -2.47
N PRO A 104 -30.75 -10.32 -3.16
CA PRO A 104 -31.19 -11.54 -2.48
C PRO A 104 -30.12 -12.01 -1.50
N PHE A 105 -30.55 -12.42 -0.30
CA PHE A 105 -29.70 -12.84 0.83
C PHE A 105 -28.91 -11.73 1.54
N ALA A 106 -29.04 -10.46 1.13
CA ALA A 106 -28.40 -9.36 1.84
C ALA A 106 -29.20 -8.95 3.09
N ALA A 107 -28.57 -9.02 4.25
CA ALA A 107 -29.12 -8.42 5.46
C ALA A 107 -28.94 -6.89 5.37
N VAL A 108 -30.05 -6.14 5.38
CA VAL A 108 -30.01 -4.68 5.37
C VAL A 108 -29.49 -4.21 6.74
N PRO A 109 -28.30 -3.59 6.80
CA PRO A 109 -27.76 -3.14 8.08
C PRO A 109 -28.63 -2.02 8.67
N SER A 110 -28.66 -1.94 10.00
CA SER A 110 -29.24 -0.77 10.67
C SER A 110 -28.46 0.49 10.26
N LYS A 111 -29.10 1.66 10.37
CA LYS A 111 -28.47 2.94 9.98
C LYS A 111 -27.12 3.12 10.67
N LEU A 112 -27.06 2.84 11.97
CA LEU A 112 -25.84 2.97 12.76
C LEU A 112 -24.75 2.03 12.26
N LEU A 113 -25.08 0.76 11.99
CA LEU A 113 -24.11 -0.23 11.49
C LEU A 113 -23.58 0.15 10.10
N PHE A 114 -24.44 0.63 9.22
CA PHE A 114 -24.04 1.10 7.89
C PHE A 114 -23.08 2.29 7.98
N ASP A 115 -23.40 3.29 8.81
CA ASP A 115 -22.56 4.47 9.02
C ASP A 115 -21.19 4.06 9.60
N CYS A 116 -21.16 3.10 10.54
CA CYS A 116 -19.91 2.53 11.06
C CYS A 116 -19.10 1.79 9.99
N GLN A 117 -19.73 0.91 9.20
CA GLN A 117 -19.06 0.16 8.12
C GLN A 117 -18.43 1.09 7.09
N MET A 118 -19.18 2.10 6.64
CA MET A 118 -18.66 3.12 5.72
C MET A 118 -17.50 3.89 6.36
N THR A 119 -17.58 4.23 7.65
CA THR A 119 -16.50 4.95 8.37
C THR A 119 -15.21 4.13 8.33
N VAL A 120 -15.31 2.84 8.65
CA VAL A 120 -14.17 1.91 8.66
C VAL A 120 -13.54 1.81 7.28
N LEU A 121 -14.35 1.65 6.22
CA LEU A 121 -13.84 1.61 4.85
C LEU A 121 -13.14 2.93 4.46
N VAL A 122 -13.75 4.08 4.76
CA VAL A 122 -13.15 5.38 4.47
C VAL A 122 -11.79 5.52 5.17
N VAL A 123 -11.71 5.18 6.46
CA VAL A 123 -10.45 5.25 7.23
C VAL A 123 -9.39 4.34 6.61
N THR A 124 -9.74 3.12 6.22
CA THR A 124 -8.80 2.18 5.60
C THR A 124 -8.29 2.67 4.24
N PHE A 125 -9.16 3.22 3.39
CA PHE A 125 -8.75 3.77 2.09
C PHE A 125 -7.94 5.06 2.23
N VAL A 126 -8.25 5.91 3.21
CA VAL A 126 -7.44 7.09 3.53
C VAL A 126 -6.05 6.66 4.00
N TYR A 127 -5.96 5.68 4.91
CA TYR A 127 -4.68 5.10 5.33
C TYR A 127 -3.88 4.55 4.14
N ALA A 128 -4.52 3.78 3.25
CA ALA A 128 -3.90 3.25 2.05
C ALA A 128 -3.40 4.36 1.11
N PHE A 129 -4.18 5.45 0.94
CA PHE A 129 -3.77 6.62 0.14
C PHE A 129 -2.49 7.27 0.68
N PHE A 130 -2.38 7.46 1.99
CA PHE A 130 -1.15 7.97 2.60
C PHE A 130 0.03 7.00 2.45
N LYS A 131 -0.21 5.70 2.59
CA LYS A 131 0.83 4.67 2.34
C LYS A 131 1.35 4.72 0.89
N PHE A 132 0.47 4.86 -0.10
CA PHE A 132 0.89 5.02 -1.50
C PHE A 132 1.65 6.32 -1.74
N THR A 133 1.25 7.42 -1.09
CA THR A 133 1.96 8.70 -1.19
C THR A 133 3.36 8.62 -0.57
N TRP A 134 3.50 7.91 0.55
CA TRP A 134 4.79 7.63 1.17
C TRP A 134 5.70 6.77 0.27
N SER A 135 5.15 5.69 -0.30
CA SER A 135 5.85 4.84 -1.27
C SER A 135 6.32 5.63 -2.49
N LEU A 136 5.45 6.50 -3.05
CA LEU A 136 5.79 7.38 -4.16
C LEU A 136 6.98 8.29 -3.85
N ARG A 137 7.02 8.87 -2.64
CA ARG A 137 8.13 9.70 -2.17
C ARG A 137 9.44 8.90 -2.11
N GLN A 138 9.40 7.67 -1.62
CA GLN A 138 10.58 6.80 -1.55
C GLN A 138 11.08 6.38 -2.93
N PHE A 139 10.19 6.05 -3.88
CA PHE A 139 10.60 5.75 -5.25
C PHE A 139 11.20 6.97 -5.98
N ASN A 140 10.68 8.18 -5.73
CA ASN A 140 11.32 9.39 -6.24
C ASN A 140 12.74 9.58 -5.65
N TYR A 141 12.97 9.21 -4.39
CA TYR A 141 14.32 9.20 -3.82
C TYR A 141 15.23 8.17 -4.48
N VAL A 142 14.73 6.97 -4.82
CA VAL A 142 15.49 5.99 -5.61
C VAL A 142 15.89 6.60 -6.96
N ALA A 143 14.97 7.25 -7.68
CA ALA A 143 15.28 7.90 -8.96
C ALA A 143 16.38 8.96 -8.84
N ILE A 144 16.34 9.79 -7.79
CA ILE A 144 17.37 10.79 -7.51
C ILE A 144 18.71 10.12 -7.20
N LEU A 145 18.72 9.03 -6.41
CA LEU A 145 19.94 8.28 -6.11
C LEU A 145 20.57 7.68 -7.37
N ILE A 146 19.78 7.14 -8.30
CA ILE A 146 20.28 6.66 -9.60
C ILE A 146 20.99 7.78 -10.36
N GLY A 147 20.37 8.97 -10.42
CA GLY A 147 20.93 10.13 -11.11
C GLY A 147 22.14 10.75 -10.42
N ALA A 148 22.25 10.62 -9.09
CA ALA A 148 23.36 11.15 -8.30
C ALA A 148 24.54 10.17 -8.16
N THR A 149 24.36 8.90 -8.56
CA THR A 149 25.41 7.88 -8.45
C THR A 149 26.55 8.21 -9.43
N PRO A 150 27.82 8.32 -8.99
CA PRO A 150 28.95 8.55 -9.90
C PRO A 150 29.15 7.42 -10.90
N ASP A 151 29.83 7.70 -12.00
CA ASP A 151 30.20 6.69 -12.99
C ASP A 151 31.35 5.81 -12.47
N GLY A 152 31.37 4.56 -12.93
CA GLY A 152 32.37 3.56 -12.53
C GLY A 152 32.14 2.94 -11.15
N ASP A 153 32.94 1.91 -10.86
CA ASP A 153 32.87 1.11 -9.65
C ASP A 153 33.82 1.64 -8.56
N SER A 154 33.55 2.86 -8.10
CA SER A 154 34.27 3.48 -6.98
C SER A 154 33.63 3.13 -5.63
N GLU A 155 34.35 3.31 -4.52
CA GLU A 155 33.80 3.12 -3.16
C GLU A 155 32.59 4.04 -2.91
N GLU A 156 32.62 5.27 -3.44
CA GLU A 156 31.52 6.23 -3.37
C GLU A 156 30.28 5.74 -4.16
N SER A 157 30.49 5.19 -5.36
CA SER A 157 29.42 4.61 -6.19
C SER A 157 28.75 3.42 -5.51
N ARG A 158 29.54 2.53 -4.88
CA ARG A 158 29.03 1.39 -4.11
C ARG A 158 28.20 1.84 -2.90
N GLY A 159 28.68 2.86 -2.17
CA GLY A 159 27.93 3.45 -1.06
C GLY A 159 26.58 4.04 -1.50
N CYS A 160 26.50 4.63 -2.70
CA CYS A 160 25.23 5.12 -3.26
C CYS A 160 24.30 3.97 -3.67
N ALA A 161 24.85 2.92 -4.29
CA ALA A 161 24.11 1.72 -4.70
C ALA A 161 23.48 0.98 -3.50
N ASP A 162 24.20 0.83 -2.39
CA ASP A 162 23.67 0.19 -1.18
C ASP A 162 22.53 1.01 -0.55
N ARG A 163 22.69 2.35 -0.50
CA ARG A 163 21.61 3.25 -0.06
C ARG A 163 20.38 3.13 -0.97
N MET A 164 20.59 3.03 -2.28
CA MET A 164 19.51 2.85 -3.24
C MET A 164 18.74 1.54 -2.97
N ALA A 165 19.43 0.43 -2.75
CA ALA A 165 18.80 -0.85 -2.45
C ALA A 165 17.97 -0.81 -1.16
N LEU A 166 18.49 -0.15 -0.12
CA LEU A 166 17.80 0.06 1.14
C LEU A 166 16.53 0.92 0.98
N VAL A 167 16.64 2.06 0.29
CA VAL A 167 15.49 2.96 0.06
C VAL A 167 14.44 2.28 -0.82
N SER A 168 14.86 1.55 -1.86
CA SER A 168 13.97 0.77 -2.73
C SER A 168 13.21 -0.32 -1.95
N THR A 169 13.85 -0.92 -0.95
CA THR A 169 13.21 -1.95 -0.12
C THR A 169 12.19 -1.35 0.85
N ARG A 170 12.46 -0.16 1.38
CA ARG A 170 11.49 0.56 2.21
C ARG A 170 10.32 1.14 1.41
N ALA A 171 10.47 1.29 0.10
CA ALA A 171 9.47 1.83 -0.82
C ALA A 171 8.38 0.82 -1.20
N ALA A 172 8.70 -0.47 -1.12
CA ALA A 172 7.78 -1.58 -1.38
C ALA A 172 7.02 -1.96 -0.11
#